data_AF-A0A0G0BNN8-F1
#
_entry.id   AF-A0A0G0BNN8-F1
#
_cell.length_a   1.000
_cell.length_b   1.000
_cell.length_c   1.000
_cell.angle_alpha   90.00
_cell.angle_beta   90.00
_cell.angle_gamma   90.00
#
_symmetry.space_group_name_H-M   'P 1'
#
loop_
_entity.id
_entity.type
_entity.pdbx_description
1 polymer ?
#
loop_
_entity_poly.entity_id
_entity_poly.type
_entity_poly.pdbx_seq_one_letter_code
_entity_poly.pdbx_strand_id
1 'polypeptide(L)'
;MRQKTLNLIYQVKIILNNYNVRITVRQLYYQLVARQIIENNLNSYKRLDSILSDARKNGNLKFNDFVDRVRRPIKTSSWIDLKDFFATVKNSYKRNKWQGQENYVEVWLEKDALAGVFEPITRKYDLNLSIGRGYQSLSSLNDAVNRFPIDKDIRILYFGDFDPTGLDIPRSAEENLNKHFGLYPIFERLALTEDDIAKYKLPPAPTKNTDSRAHAFVKEHGNITVELDALPPDVLTKRIEENIVKNLDMVQFMQDLNTEKREIEELNKLQFKL
;
A
#
# COMPACT_ATOMS: atom_id res chain seq x y z
N MET A 1 25.96 28.10 -0.15
CA MET A 1 25.43 26.84 0.42
C MET A 1 26.62 26.03 0.96
N ARG A 2 26.54 25.41 2.15
CA ARG A 2 27.70 24.68 2.74
C ARG A 2 28.03 23.42 1.91
N GLN A 3 29.30 23.02 1.83
CA GLN A 3 29.75 21.86 1.03
C GLN A 3 28.98 20.56 1.34
N LYS A 4 28.72 20.29 2.63
CA LYS A 4 27.93 19.12 3.07
C LYS A 4 26.50 19.13 2.49
N THR A 5 25.89 20.30 2.36
CA THR A 5 24.55 20.45 1.77
C THR A 5 24.56 20.20 0.27
N LEU A 6 25.59 20.67 -0.44
CA LEU A 6 25.75 20.41 -1.88
C LEU A 6 25.96 18.93 -2.17
N ASN A 7 26.79 18.24 -1.36
CA ASN A 7 26.99 16.80 -1.48
C ASN A 7 25.69 16.02 -1.26
N LEU A 8 24.88 16.41 -0.25
CA LEU A 8 23.58 15.79 -0.02
C LEU A 8 22.61 16.01 -1.20
N ILE A 9 22.53 17.23 -1.75
CA ILE A 9 21.70 17.52 -2.92
C ILE A 9 22.13 16.71 -4.14
N TYR A 10 23.44 16.50 -4.33
CA TYR A 10 23.95 15.63 -5.40
C TYR A 10 23.47 14.17 -5.24
N GLN A 11 23.55 13.62 -4.03
CA GLN A 11 23.01 12.28 -3.74
C GLN A 11 21.50 12.20 -3.98
N VAL A 12 20.76 13.25 -3.62
CA VAL A 12 19.33 13.35 -3.89
C VAL A 12 19.06 13.29 -5.39
N LYS A 13 19.81 14.03 -6.22
CA LYS A 13 19.65 14.00 -7.68
C LYS A 13 19.91 12.61 -8.27
N ILE A 14 20.92 11.89 -7.79
CA ILE A 14 21.18 10.50 -8.21
C ILE A 14 19.97 9.62 -7.90
N ILE A 15 19.42 9.73 -6.69
CA ILE A 15 18.25 8.95 -6.29
C ILE A 15 17.05 9.31 -7.18
N LEU A 16 16.79 10.60 -7.40
CA LEU A 16 15.68 11.07 -8.23
C LEU A 16 15.78 10.57 -9.68
N ASN A 17 16.99 10.53 -10.25
CA ASN A 17 17.20 10.01 -11.62
C ASN A 17 16.86 8.52 -11.77
N ASN A 18 16.81 7.76 -10.69
CA ASN A 18 16.39 6.35 -10.71
C ASN A 18 14.86 6.19 -10.70
N TYR A 19 14.10 7.28 -10.58
CA TYR A 19 12.65 7.24 -10.57
C TYR A 19 12.07 7.89 -11.83
N ASN A 20 11.21 7.15 -12.52
CA ASN A 20 10.39 7.67 -13.63
C ASN A 20 9.12 8.38 -13.14
N VAL A 21 8.93 8.49 -11.83
CA VAL A 21 7.74 9.08 -11.18
C VAL A 21 8.14 9.99 -10.03
N ARG A 22 7.27 10.94 -9.69
CA ARG A 22 7.48 11.84 -8.53
C ARG A 22 7.43 11.05 -7.22
N ILE A 23 8.40 11.31 -6.34
CA ILE A 23 8.47 10.65 -5.03
C ILE A 23 8.11 11.60 -3.90
N THR A 24 7.73 11.06 -2.75
CA THR A 24 7.50 11.90 -1.56
C THR A 24 8.83 12.21 -0.87
N VAL A 25 8.89 13.30 -0.09
CA VAL A 25 10.07 13.60 0.76
C VAL A 25 10.37 12.44 1.72
N ARG A 26 9.33 11.79 2.24
CA ARG A 26 9.45 10.62 3.11
C ARG A 26 10.07 9.42 2.39
N GLN A 27 9.67 9.17 1.15
CA GLN A 27 10.27 8.11 0.34
C GLN A 27 11.75 8.39 0.06
N LEU A 28 12.11 9.63 -0.33
CA LEU A 28 13.50 10.03 -0.50
C LEU A 28 14.31 9.88 0.80
N TYR A 29 13.73 10.26 1.94
CA TYR A 29 14.36 10.11 3.25
C TYR A 29 14.76 8.65 3.52
N TYR A 30 13.86 7.69 3.32
CA TYR A 30 14.19 6.28 3.54
C TYR A 30 15.21 5.76 2.53
N GLN A 31 15.20 6.26 1.29
CA GLN A 31 16.24 5.94 0.31
C GLN A 31 17.63 6.44 0.74
N LEU A 32 17.72 7.60 1.40
CA LEU A 32 18.96 8.12 1.97
C LEU A 32 19.40 7.35 3.22
N VAL A 33 18.46 6.96 4.09
CA VAL A 33 18.70 6.13 5.27
C VAL A 33 19.22 4.74 4.88
N ALA A 34 18.58 4.08 3.92
CA ALA A 34 18.99 2.75 3.44
C ALA A 34 20.40 2.75 2.83
N ARG A 35 20.84 3.89 2.27
CA ARG A 35 22.20 4.10 1.76
C ARG A 35 23.18 4.62 2.82
N GLN A 36 22.76 4.69 4.09
CA GLN A 36 23.54 5.21 5.21
C GLN A 36 24.06 6.65 5.01
N ILE A 37 23.35 7.45 4.19
CA ILE A 37 23.72 8.85 3.91
C ILE A 37 23.24 9.78 5.03
N ILE A 38 22.11 9.44 5.66
CA ILE A 38 21.54 10.16 6.80
C ILE A 38 21.06 9.16 7.87
N GLU A 39 20.96 9.63 9.11
CA GLU A 39 20.44 8.84 10.22
C GLU A 39 18.91 8.74 10.19
N ASN A 40 18.38 7.61 10.67
CA ASN A 40 16.95 7.40 10.79
C ASN A 40 16.38 8.04 12.07
N ASN A 41 16.27 9.37 12.11
CA ASN A 41 15.60 10.08 13.21
C ASN A 41 14.85 11.33 12.76
N LEU A 42 13.96 11.83 13.63
CA LEU A 42 13.10 12.97 13.35
C LEU A 42 13.88 14.26 13.06
N ASN A 43 15.03 14.47 13.71
CA ASN A 43 15.85 15.65 13.49
C ASN A 43 16.48 15.63 12.08
N SER A 44 16.98 14.47 11.64
CA SER A 44 17.48 14.24 10.29
C SER A 44 16.39 14.45 9.25
N TYR A 45 15.16 13.98 9.49
CA TYR A 45 14.03 14.21 8.60
C TYR A 45 13.69 15.71 8.47
N LYS A 46 13.54 16.42 9.59
CA LYS A 46 13.24 17.88 9.59
C LYS A 46 14.32 18.68 8.87
N ARG A 47 15.59 18.32 9.10
CA ARG A 47 16.73 18.95 8.43
C ARG A 47 16.72 18.69 6.93
N LEU A 48 16.45 17.45 6.52
CA LEU A 48 16.33 17.11 5.10
C LEU A 48 15.21 17.91 4.44
N ASP A 49 14.04 17.97 5.05
CA ASP A 49 12.88 18.70 4.51
C ASP A 49 13.17 20.20 4.29
N SER A 50 13.85 20.84 5.26
CA SER A 50 14.34 22.22 5.13
C SER A 50 15.33 22.37 3.97
N ILE A 51 16.34 21.49 3.87
CA ILE A 51 17.34 21.53 2.79
C ILE A 51 16.68 21.36 1.42
N LEU A 52 15.76 20.41 1.28
CA LEU A 52 15.05 20.15 0.02
C LEU A 52 14.15 21.32 -0.38
N SER A 53 13.55 21.99 0.61
CA SER A 53 12.74 23.19 0.38
C SER A 53 13.57 24.35 -0.14
N ASP A 54 14.73 24.61 0.48
CA ASP A 54 15.64 25.67 0.04
C ASP A 54 16.30 25.35 -1.31
N ALA A 55 16.62 24.07 -1.57
CA ALA A 55 17.14 23.64 -2.85
C ALA A 55 16.12 23.85 -3.99
N ARG A 56 14.82 23.63 -3.73
CA ARG A 56 13.75 23.90 -4.70
C ARG A 56 13.58 25.40 -4.96
N LYS A 57 13.54 26.21 -3.90
CA LYS A 57 13.43 27.69 -4.01
C LYS A 57 14.57 28.29 -4.84
N ASN A 58 15.77 27.74 -4.71
CA ASN A 58 16.97 28.23 -5.40
C ASN A 58 17.25 27.49 -6.74
N GLY A 59 16.28 26.74 -7.28
CA GLY A 59 16.40 26.08 -8.59
C GLY A 59 17.36 24.89 -8.66
N ASN A 60 17.92 24.44 -7.53
CA ASN A 60 18.82 23.28 -7.49
C ASN A 60 18.08 21.95 -7.63
N LEU A 61 16.81 21.90 -7.22
CA LEU A 61 15.86 20.81 -7.44
C LEU A 61 14.60 21.37 -8.07
N LYS A 62 13.89 20.59 -8.89
CA LYS A 62 12.61 21.03 -9.47
C LYS A 62 11.52 20.79 -8.44
N PHE A 63 10.53 21.68 -8.38
CA PHE A 63 9.33 21.43 -7.57
C PHE A 63 8.63 20.14 -7.99
N ASN A 64 8.65 19.83 -9.29
CA ASN A 64 8.02 18.65 -9.85
C ASN A 64 8.80 17.34 -9.60
N ASP A 65 9.97 17.37 -8.97
CA ASP A 65 10.67 16.15 -8.56
C ASP A 65 9.95 15.45 -7.39
N PHE A 66 9.09 16.18 -6.67
CA PHE A 66 8.41 15.72 -5.47
C PHE A 66 6.90 15.78 -5.59
N VAL A 67 6.21 14.92 -4.84
CA VAL A 67 4.75 14.94 -4.68
C VAL A 67 4.36 14.87 -3.20
N ASP A 68 3.44 15.75 -2.79
CA ASP A 68 2.70 15.62 -1.53
C ASP A 68 1.42 14.84 -1.82
N ARG A 69 1.34 13.61 -1.33
CA ARG A 69 0.17 12.75 -1.57
C ARG A 69 -0.97 13.02 -0.59
N VAL A 70 -0.71 13.72 0.51
CA VAL A 70 -1.68 13.98 1.58
C VAL A 70 -2.43 15.28 1.31
N ARG A 71 -1.72 16.33 0.89
CA ARG A 71 -2.31 17.64 0.57
C ARG A 71 -2.74 17.71 -0.89
N ARG A 72 -3.70 16.86 -1.28
CA ARG A 72 -4.31 16.96 -2.60
C ARG A 72 -5.40 18.02 -2.57
N PRO A 73 -5.37 19.03 -3.47
CA PRO A 73 -6.51 19.94 -3.62
C PRO A 73 -7.73 19.11 -4.02
N ILE A 74 -8.81 19.24 -3.27
CA ILE A 74 -10.09 18.65 -3.65
C ILE A 74 -10.70 19.57 -4.71
N LYS A 75 -10.71 19.11 -5.95
CA LYS A 75 -11.35 19.78 -7.08
C LYS A 75 -12.38 18.83 -7.69
N THR A 76 -13.57 19.32 -7.99
CA THR A 76 -14.53 18.59 -8.82
C THR A 76 -13.89 18.26 -10.17
N SER A 77 -14.04 17.01 -10.63
CA SER A 77 -13.56 16.61 -11.95
C SER A 77 -14.25 17.45 -13.02
N SER A 78 -13.47 18.18 -13.82
CA SER A 78 -13.95 19.01 -14.90
C SER A 78 -12.94 19.01 -16.04
N TRP A 79 -13.45 19.06 -17.27
CA TRP A 79 -12.68 18.99 -18.51
C TRP A 79 -12.99 20.19 -19.37
N ILE A 80 -12.03 20.58 -20.21
CA ILE A 80 -12.16 21.73 -21.11
C ILE A 80 -13.26 21.45 -22.16
N ASP A 81 -13.25 20.25 -22.71
CA ASP A 81 -14.18 19.78 -23.73
C ASP A 81 -14.27 18.24 -23.72
N LEU A 82 -15.02 17.67 -24.67
CA LEU A 82 -15.17 16.23 -24.83
C LEU A 82 -13.84 15.53 -25.22
N LYS A 83 -12.93 16.22 -25.91
CA LYS A 83 -11.65 15.66 -26.33
C LYS A 83 -10.72 15.48 -25.12
N ASP A 84 -10.69 16.46 -24.22
CA ASP A 84 -9.97 16.42 -22.95
C ASP A 84 -10.54 15.32 -22.02
N PHE A 85 -11.87 15.20 -21.94
CA PHE A 85 -12.52 14.10 -21.24
C PHE A 85 -12.13 12.74 -21.84
N PHE A 86 -12.19 12.59 -23.16
CA PHE A 86 -11.84 11.34 -23.84
C PHE A 86 -10.37 10.96 -23.67
N ALA A 87 -9.45 11.94 -23.67
CA ALA A 87 -8.05 11.71 -23.36
C ALA A 87 -7.88 11.19 -21.92
N THR A 88 -8.65 11.71 -20.97
CA THR A 88 -8.66 11.20 -19.59
C THR A 88 -9.14 9.75 -19.53
N VAL A 89 -10.25 9.42 -20.20
CA VAL A 89 -10.78 8.06 -20.27
C VAL A 89 -9.78 7.09 -20.89
N LYS A 90 -9.16 7.45 -22.02
CA LYS A 90 -8.11 6.64 -22.68
C LYS A 90 -6.94 6.33 -21.75
N ASN A 91 -6.39 7.35 -21.10
CA ASN A 91 -5.24 7.20 -20.22
C ASN A 91 -5.57 6.48 -18.91
N SER A 92 -6.85 6.37 -18.57
CA SER A 92 -7.33 5.70 -17.36
C SER A 92 -7.73 4.25 -17.61
N TYR A 93 -7.78 3.81 -18.87
CA TYR A 93 -8.22 2.45 -19.19
C TYR A 93 -7.29 1.41 -18.57
N LYS A 94 -7.91 0.47 -17.85
CA LYS A 94 -7.31 -0.76 -17.40
C LYS A 94 -8.33 -1.87 -17.52
N ARG A 95 -7.89 -3.02 -17.98
CA ARG A 95 -8.68 -4.25 -17.96
C ARG A 95 -8.60 -4.86 -16.57
N ASN A 96 -9.74 -5.27 -16.02
CA ASN A 96 -9.79 -6.01 -14.76
C ASN A 96 -9.06 -7.35 -14.90
N LYS A 97 -7.94 -7.52 -14.19
CA LYS A 97 -7.11 -8.74 -14.25
C LYS A 97 -7.65 -9.91 -13.43
N TRP A 98 -8.67 -9.65 -12.61
CA TRP A 98 -9.31 -10.62 -11.73
C TRP A 98 -10.62 -11.16 -12.29
N GLN A 99 -11.10 -10.67 -13.43
CA GLN A 99 -12.38 -11.10 -13.99
C GLN A 99 -12.39 -12.58 -14.42
N GLY A 100 -11.26 -13.11 -14.94
CA GLY A 100 -11.13 -14.51 -15.36
C GLY A 100 -10.54 -15.44 -14.29
N GLN A 101 -10.21 -14.91 -13.12
CA GLN A 101 -9.60 -15.67 -12.02
C GLN A 101 -10.67 -16.42 -11.22
N GLU A 102 -10.33 -17.57 -10.66
CA GLU A 102 -11.21 -18.35 -9.77
C GLU A 102 -11.50 -17.61 -8.45
N ASN A 103 -10.46 -17.02 -7.86
CA ASN A 103 -10.54 -16.29 -6.61
C ASN A 103 -10.75 -14.79 -6.85
N TYR A 104 -11.41 -14.13 -5.91
CA TYR A 104 -11.33 -12.68 -5.73
C TYR A 104 -10.46 -12.38 -4.51
N VAL A 105 -9.41 -11.60 -4.70
CA VAL A 105 -8.44 -11.33 -3.63
C VAL A 105 -8.47 -9.84 -3.26
N GLU A 106 -8.42 -9.53 -1.97
CA GLU A 106 -8.03 -8.20 -1.49
C GLU A 106 -6.87 -8.30 -0.48
N VAL A 107 -6.07 -7.23 -0.38
CA VAL A 107 -5.07 -7.10 0.67
C VAL A 107 -5.57 -6.11 1.71
N TRP A 108 -5.65 -6.55 2.96
CA TRP A 108 -6.12 -5.74 4.09
C TRP A 108 -4.94 -5.45 5.02
N LEU A 109 -4.70 -4.16 5.26
CA LEU A 109 -3.57 -3.66 6.03
C LEU A 109 -4.07 -2.83 7.21
N GLU A 110 -3.72 -3.22 8.43
CA GLU A 110 -4.12 -2.50 9.64
C GLU A 110 -3.45 -1.11 9.76
N LYS A 111 -2.21 -0.96 9.28
CA LYS A 111 -1.35 0.18 9.58
C LYS A 111 -1.09 1.07 8.35
N ASP A 112 -1.74 2.23 8.32
CA ASP A 112 -1.63 3.25 7.24
C ASP A 112 -0.17 3.67 6.93
N ALA A 113 0.71 3.69 7.93
CA ALA A 113 2.11 4.04 7.75
C ALA A 113 2.86 3.10 6.77
N LEU A 114 2.37 1.87 6.57
CA LEU A 114 2.93 0.88 5.67
C LEU A 114 2.30 0.90 4.26
N ALA A 115 1.30 1.76 4.01
CA ALA A 115 0.65 1.85 2.70
C ALA A 115 1.63 2.02 1.54
N GLY A 116 2.72 2.77 1.75
CA GLY A 116 3.76 2.98 0.73
C GLY A 116 4.57 1.74 0.36
N VAL A 117 4.57 0.69 1.18
CA VAL A 117 5.19 -0.62 0.88
C VAL A 117 4.21 -1.51 0.10
N PHE A 118 2.94 -1.47 0.45
CA PHE A 118 1.89 -2.35 -0.11
C PHE A 118 1.36 -1.85 -1.46
N GLU A 119 1.11 -0.53 -1.57
CA GLU A 119 0.47 0.09 -2.74
C GLU A 119 1.17 -0.25 -4.07
N PRO A 120 2.52 -0.21 -4.19
CA PRO A 120 3.17 -0.57 -5.45
C PRO A 120 2.90 -2.02 -5.88
N ILE A 121 2.80 -2.94 -4.91
CA ILE A 121 2.61 -4.37 -5.17
C ILE A 121 1.16 -4.65 -5.54
N THR A 122 0.20 -4.14 -4.77
CA THR A 122 -1.22 -4.34 -5.07
C THR A 122 -1.59 -3.69 -6.40
N ARG A 123 -1.04 -2.50 -6.72
CA ARG A 123 -1.22 -1.87 -8.04
C ARG A 123 -0.62 -2.68 -9.19
N LYS A 124 0.51 -3.34 -8.98
CA LYS A 124 1.16 -4.20 -9.99
C LYS A 124 0.24 -5.37 -10.37
N TYR A 125 -0.48 -5.93 -9.41
CA TYR A 125 -1.36 -7.08 -9.59
C TYR A 125 -2.85 -6.73 -9.70
N ASP A 126 -3.20 -5.45 -9.87
CA ASP A 126 -4.59 -4.97 -10.01
C ASP A 126 -5.51 -5.34 -8.83
N LEU A 127 -4.97 -5.24 -7.61
CA LEU A 127 -5.65 -5.59 -6.36
C LEU A 127 -6.12 -4.37 -5.58
N ASN A 128 -7.24 -4.52 -4.87
CA ASN A 128 -7.67 -3.58 -3.85
C ASN A 128 -6.78 -3.70 -2.60
N LEU A 129 -6.34 -2.54 -2.10
CA LEU A 129 -5.66 -2.39 -0.81
C LEU A 129 -6.60 -1.67 0.15
N SER A 130 -7.18 -2.40 1.10
CA SER A 130 -8.03 -1.85 2.16
C SER A 130 -7.18 -1.53 3.38
N ILE A 131 -7.01 -0.23 3.64
CA ILE A 131 -6.21 0.25 4.77
C ILE A 131 -7.14 0.54 5.94
N GLY A 132 -7.01 -0.26 7.00
CA GLY A 132 -7.69 -0.07 8.27
C GLY A 132 -6.98 0.94 9.19
N ARG A 133 -7.63 1.23 10.32
CA ARG A 133 -7.05 1.90 11.49
C ARG A 133 -7.63 1.24 12.74
N GLY A 134 -7.38 -0.06 12.88
CA GLY A 134 -8.09 -0.94 13.80
C GLY A 134 -9.29 -1.62 13.14
N TYR A 135 -10.36 -1.84 13.91
CA TYR A 135 -11.57 -2.53 13.44
C TYR A 135 -12.25 -1.84 12.25
N GLN A 136 -12.75 -2.66 11.33
CA GLN A 136 -13.57 -2.18 10.21
C GLN A 136 -14.95 -1.74 10.71
N SER A 137 -15.40 -0.57 10.26
CA SER A 137 -16.78 -0.14 10.48
C SER A 137 -17.74 -0.94 9.59
N LEU A 138 -19.01 -1.02 9.97
CA LEU A 138 -20.04 -1.66 9.14
C LEU A 138 -20.13 -1.03 7.74
N SER A 139 -19.93 0.29 7.63
CA SER A 139 -19.87 1.00 6.34
C SER A 139 -18.67 0.55 5.49
N SER A 140 -17.49 0.38 6.10
CA SER A 140 -16.31 -0.13 5.39
C SER A 140 -16.52 -1.55 4.88
N LEU A 141 -17.16 -2.41 5.69
CA LEU A 141 -17.53 -3.77 5.30
C LEU A 141 -18.57 -3.77 4.18
N ASN A 142 -19.59 -2.90 4.25
CA ASN A 142 -20.58 -2.74 3.18
C ASN A 142 -19.92 -2.28 1.86
N ASP A 143 -18.94 -1.39 1.93
CA ASP A 143 -18.17 -0.97 0.74
C ASP A 143 -17.37 -2.13 0.15
N ALA A 144 -16.83 -3.03 0.98
CA ALA A 144 -16.17 -4.25 0.52
C ALA A 144 -17.19 -5.22 -0.13
N VAL A 145 -18.32 -5.45 0.52
CA VAL A 145 -19.44 -6.29 0.00
C VAL A 145 -19.87 -5.84 -1.38
N ASN A 146 -20.02 -4.53 -1.61
CA ASN A 146 -20.41 -3.98 -2.92
C ASN A 146 -19.41 -4.27 -4.05
N ARG A 147 -18.16 -4.61 -3.72
CA ARG A 147 -17.12 -4.98 -4.69
C ARG A 147 -16.90 -6.49 -4.80
N PHE A 148 -17.41 -7.26 -3.85
CA PHE A 148 -17.22 -8.70 -3.84
C PHE A 148 -18.09 -9.36 -4.92
N PRO A 149 -17.48 -10.16 -5.82
CA PRO A 149 -18.24 -10.92 -6.79
C PRO A 149 -19.01 -12.06 -6.11
N ILE A 150 -20.17 -12.40 -6.65
CA ILE A 150 -21.05 -13.45 -6.12
C ILE A 150 -20.55 -14.85 -6.53
N ASP A 151 -19.82 -14.94 -7.64
CA ASP A 151 -19.42 -16.17 -8.32
C ASP A 151 -18.00 -16.62 -8.01
N LYS A 152 -17.33 -16.04 -6.99
CA LYS A 152 -15.93 -16.34 -6.66
C LYS A 152 -15.71 -16.50 -5.17
N ASP A 153 -14.71 -17.29 -4.83
CA ASP A 153 -14.20 -17.37 -3.48
C ASP A 153 -13.45 -16.09 -3.12
N ILE A 154 -13.87 -15.44 -2.03
CA ILE A 154 -13.30 -14.19 -1.55
C ILE A 154 -12.16 -14.53 -0.59
N ARG A 155 -10.92 -14.14 -0.93
CA ARG A 155 -9.73 -14.36 -0.12
C ARG A 155 -9.16 -13.02 0.34
N ILE A 156 -9.03 -12.84 1.65
CA ILE A 156 -8.55 -11.60 2.26
C ILE A 156 -7.17 -11.85 2.87
N LEU A 157 -6.14 -11.27 2.25
CA LEU A 157 -4.76 -11.35 2.72
C LEU A 157 -4.53 -10.26 3.76
N TYR A 158 -4.54 -10.63 5.04
CA TYR A 158 -4.49 -9.70 6.16
C TYR A 158 -3.07 -9.51 6.74
N PHE A 159 -2.72 -8.26 6.99
CA PHE A 159 -1.47 -7.83 7.62
C PHE A 159 -1.77 -6.89 8.78
N GLY A 160 -1.42 -7.29 10.00
CA GLY A 160 -1.65 -6.51 11.21
C GLY A 160 -0.60 -6.73 12.28
N ASP A 161 -0.71 -5.95 13.35
CA ASP A 161 0.22 -6.00 14.49
C ASP A 161 0.03 -7.32 15.26
N PHE A 162 1.10 -7.81 15.90
CA PHE A 162 1.00 -8.91 16.86
C PHE A 162 0.67 -8.33 18.23
N ASP A 163 -0.61 -8.00 18.43
CA ASP A 163 -1.17 -7.56 19.70
C ASP A 163 -2.62 -8.10 19.83
N PRO A 164 -3.28 -7.97 20.99
CA PRO A 164 -4.63 -8.50 21.16
C PRO A 164 -5.60 -7.97 20.08
N THR A 165 -5.51 -6.68 19.72
CA THR A 165 -6.35 -6.05 18.69
C THR A 165 -6.04 -6.60 17.30
N GLY A 166 -4.77 -6.59 16.90
CA GLY A 166 -4.34 -7.01 15.58
C GLY A 166 -4.69 -8.46 15.25
N LEU A 167 -4.69 -9.36 16.24
CA LEU A 167 -5.10 -10.76 16.06
C LEU A 167 -6.61 -10.95 15.90
N ASP A 168 -7.41 -10.05 16.48
CA ASP A 168 -8.87 -10.18 16.52
C ASP A 168 -9.59 -9.49 15.37
N ILE A 169 -8.97 -8.49 14.74
CA ILE A 169 -9.57 -7.73 13.63
C ILE A 169 -10.09 -8.65 12.51
N PRO A 170 -9.34 -9.66 12.03
CA PRO A 170 -9.84 -10.58 11.00
C PRO A 170 -11.10 -11.34 11.45
N ARG A 171 -11.09 -11.91 12.66
CA ARG A 171 -12.24 -12.63 13.25
C ARG A 171 -13.46 -11.72 13.34
N SER A 172 -13.27 -10.49 13.84
CA SER A 172 -14.34 -9.50 13.96
C SER A 172 -14.92 -9.12 12.58
N ALA A 173 -14.07 -8.92 11.58
CA ALA A 173 -14.52 -8.64 10.22
C ALA A 173 -15.30 -9.81 9.61
N GLU A 174 -14.80 -11.03 9.76
CA GLU A 174 -15.46 -12.26 9.31
C GLU A 174 -16.84 -12.44 9.97
N GLU A 175 -16.93 -12.29 11.29
CA GLU A 175 -18.19 -12.39 12.03
C GLU A 175 -19.22 -11.36 11.57
N ASN A 176 -18.79 -10.12 11.32
CA ASN A 176 -19.68 -9.07 10.84
C ASN A 176 -20.13 -9.33 9.39
N LEU A 177 -19.23 -9.81 8.52
CA LEU A 177 -19.55 -10.18 7.14
C LEU A 177 -20.55 -11.34 7.08
N ASN A 178 -20.36 -12.36 7.92
CA ASN A 178 -21.28 -13.47 8.05
C ASN A 178 -22.64 -13.00 8.59
N LYS A 179 -22.65 -12.38 9.77
CA LYS A 179 -23.86 -12.02 10.50
C LYS A 179 -24.74 -11.01 9.76
N HIS A 180 -24.14 -10.03 9.07
CA HIS A 180 -24.87 -8.92 8.47
C HIS A 180 -25.04 -9.04 6.96
N PHE A 181 -24.21 -9.82 6.27
CA PHE A 181 -24.21 -9.92 4.81
C PHE A 181 -24.29 -11.37 4.29
N GLY A 182 -24.22 -12.38 5.16
CA GLY A 182 -24.27 -13.79 4.75
C GLY A 182 -23.07 -14.23 3.94
N LEU A 183 -21.93 -13.54 4.09
CA LEU A 183 -20.69 -13.81 3.35
C LEU A 183 -19.65 -14.49 4.24
N TYR A 184 -18.89 -15.39 3.64
CA TYR A 184 -17.91 -16.24 4.33
C TYR A 184 -16.55 -16.17 3.64
N PRO A 185 -15.91 -14.98 3.60
CA PRO A 185 -14.60 -14.84 3.00
C PRO A 185 -13.54 -15.58 3.82
N ILE A 186 -12.49 -16.05 3.15
CA ILE A 186 -11.34 -16.70 3.78
C ILE A 186 -10.33 -15.61 4.18
N PHE A 187 -10.16 -15.39 5.48
CA PHE A 187 -9.13 -14.49 6.00
C PHE A 187 -7.81 -15.24 6.23
N GLU A 188 -6.75 -14.81 5.54
CA GLU A 188 -5.39 -15.34 5.69
C GLU A 188 -4.52 -14.30 6.38
N ARG A 189 -4.20 -14.49 7.66
CA ARG A 189 -3.23 -13.63 8.35
C ARG A 189 -1.81 -13.99 7.89
N LEU A 190 -1.20 -13.09 7.13
CA LEU A 190 0.13 -13.29 6.57
C LEU A 190 1.24 -12.65 7.41
N ALA A 191 0.94 -11.66 8.23
CA ALA A 191 1.87 -11.09 9.19
C ALA A 191 1.11 -10.32 10.28
N LEU A 192 1.64 -10.16 11.49
CA LEU A 192 2.79 -10.86 12.07
C LEU A 192 2.39 -12.16 12.78
N THR A 193 3.28 -13.15 12.75
CA THR A 193 3.18 -14.43 13.45
C THR A 193 4.28 -14.57 14.51
N GLU A 194 4.14 -15.51 15.46
CA GLU A 194 5.21 -15.80 16.43
C GLU A 194 6.52 -16.22 15.75
N ASP A 195 6.42 -17.01 14.67
CA ASP A 195 7.56 -17.41 13.86
C ASP A 195 8.30 -16.20 13.26
N ASP A 196 7.58 -15.14 12.86
CA ASP A 196 8.20 -13.91 12.39
C ASP A 196 9.00 -13.22 13.49
N ILE A 197 8.41 -13.15 14.69
CA ILE A 197 9.02 -12.52 15.85
C ILE A 197 10.33 -13.24 16.21
N ALA A 198 10.28 -14.58 16.27
CA ALA A 198 11.45 -15.39 16.58
C ALA A 198 12.52 -15.32 15.48
N LYS A 199 12.13 -15.49 14.22
CA LYS A 199 13.05 -15.55 13.07
C LYS A 199 13.77 -14.24 12.83
N TYR A 200 13.06 -13.12 12.90
CA TYR A 200 13.60 -11.79 12.63
C TYR A 200 14.03 -11.04 13.90
N LYS A 201 13.90 -11.67 15.08
CA LYS A 201 14.25 -11.11 16.39
C LYS A 201 13.62 -9.72 16.58
N LEU A 202 12.32 -9.64 16.30
CA LEU A 202 11.61 -8.37 16.29
C LEU A 202 11.52 -7.79 17.71
N PRO A 203 11.77 -6.48 17.89
CA PRO A 203 11.69 -5.86 19.20
C PRO A 203 10.24 -5.83 19.71
N PRO A 204 10.01 -6.10 21.00
CA PRO A 204 8.69 -5.96 21.59
C PRO A 204 8.25 -4.49 21.60
N ALA A 205 6.96 -4.28 21.44
CA ALA A 205 6.28 -3.02 21.62
C ALA A 205 5.74 -2.90 23.07
N PRO A 206 5.43 -1.67 23.55
CA PRO A 206 4.75 -1.50 24.83
C PRO A 206 3.38 -2.19 24.81
N THR A 207 3.06 -2.92 25.87
CA THR A 207 1.75 -3.56 26.00
C THR A 207 0.66 -2.50 26.22
N LYS A 208 -0.38 -2.52 25.38
CA LYS A 208 -1.57 -1.70 25.58
C LYS A 208 -2.36 -2.26 26.77
N ASN A 209 -2.02 -1.84 27.98
CA ASN A 209 -2.60 -2.34 29.25
C ASN A 209 -4.11 -2.09 29.42
N THR A 210 -4.78 -1.46 28.45
CA THR A 210 -6.21 -1.15 28.48
C THR A 210 -7.06 -2.05 27.58
N ASP A 211 -6.45 -3.02 26.88
CA ASP A 211 -7.20 -3.93 26.02
C ASP A 211 -7.90 -5.01 26.86
N SER A 212 -9.23 -5.13 26.75
CA SER A 212 -10.02 -6.12 27.48
C SER A 212 -9.64 -7.57 27.15
N ARG A 213 -8.96 -7.79 26.02
CA ARG A 213 -8.50 -9.10 25.56
C ARG A 213 -7.05 -9.40 25.94
N ALA A 214 -6.36 -8.44 26.58
CA ALA A 214 -4.97 -8.60 26.99
C ALA A 214 -4.77 -9.85 27.86
N HIS A 215 -5.72 -10.19 28.73
CA HIS A 215 -5.57 -11.37 29.60
C HIS A 215 -5.53 -12.69 28.83
N ALA A 216 -6.43 -12.86 27.84
CA ALA A 216 -6.44 -14.06 26.99
C ALA A 216 -5.18 -14.12 26.12
N PHE A 217 -4.80 -12.99 25.53
CA PHE A 217 -3.58 -12.86 24.73
C PHE A 217 -2.33 -13.24 25.53
N VAL A 218 -2.17 -12.70 26.75
CA VAL A 218 -1.01 -12.99 27.59
C VAL A 218 -0.94 -14.47 27.99
N LYS A 219 -2.09 -15.11 28.18
CA LYS A 219 -2.15 -16.54 28.49
C LYS A 219 -1.69 -17.41 27.31
N GLU A 220 -1.97 -16.99 26.08
CA GLU A 220 -1.69 -17.76 24.86
C GLU A 220 -0.29 -17.46 24.28
N HIS A 221 0.03 -16.17 24.14
CA HIS A 221 1.22 -15.68 23.43
C HIS A 221 2.28 -15.06 24.36
N GLY A 222 1.98 -14.98 25.66
CA GLY A 222 2.81 -14.26 26.62
C GLY A 222 2.64 -12.74 26.53
N ASN A 223 3.43 -12.02 27.35
CA ASN A 223 3.37 -10.56 27.41
C ASN A 223 4.26 -9.88 26.37
N ILE A 224 4.13 -10.29 25.10
CA ILE A 224 4.92 -9.79 23.98
C ILE A 224 3.96 -9.26 22.92
N THR A 225 4.04 -7.96 22.65
CA THR A 225 3.40 -7.36 21.47
C THR A 225 4.46 -6.92 20.48
N VAL A 226 4.17 -6.93 19.18
CA VAL A 226 5.11 -6.48 18.14
C VAL A 226 4.34 -5.75 17.05
N GLU A 227 4.83 -4.57 16.67
CA GLU A 227 4.25 -3.80 15.57
C GLU A 227 4.69 -4.35 14.20
N LEU A 228 3.78 -4.34 13.22
CA LEU A 228 4.02 -4.85 11.88
C LEU A 228 5.21 -4.18 11.17
N ASP A 229 5.47 -2.91 11.45
CA ASP A 229 6.59 -2.14 10.90
C ASP A 229 7.96 -2.50 11.49
N ALA A 230 8.00 -3.33 12.52
CA ALA A 230 9.24 -3.96 12.97
C ALA A 230 9.77 -4.98 11.94
N LEU A 231 8.88 -5.58 11.13
CA LEU A 231 9.29 -6.54 10.11
C LEU A 231 9.98 -5.83 8.93
N PRO A 232 11.12 -6.34 8.43
CA PRO A 232 11.84 -5.73 7.32
C PRO A 232 10.94 -5.52 6.08
N PRO A 233 10.95 -4.33 5.45
CA PRO A 233 10.08 -4.02 4.32
C PRO A 233 10.23 -4.95 3.10
N ASP A 234 11.41 -5.50 2.87
CA ASP A 234 11.70 -6.48 1.81
C ASP A 234 11.02 -7.83 2.08
N VAL A 235 10.96 -8.25 3.36
CA VAL A 235 10.24 -9.44 3.78
C VAL A 235 8.73 -9.25 3.60
N LEU A 236 8.18 -8.09 4.01
CA LEU A 236 6.78 -7.74 3.76
C LEU A 236 6.45 -7.77 2.27
N THR A 237 7.28 -7.09 1.46
CA THR A 237 7.12 -7.02 0.00
C THR A 237 7.06 -8.42 -0.61
N LYS A 238 8.04 -9.26 -0.27
CA LYS A 238 8.11 -10.64 -0.77
C LYS A 238 6.90 -11.45 -0.35
N ARG A 239 6.46 -11.33 0.91
CA ARG A 239 5.32 -12.10 1.43
C ARG A 239 4.00 -11.72 0.77
N ILE A 240 3.76 -10.42 0.57
CA ILE A 240 2.56 -9.94 -0.14
C ILE A 240 2.55 -10.51 -1.56
N GLU A 241 3.67 -10.35 -2.28
CA GLU A 241 3.78 -10.82 -3.67
C GLU A 241 3.61 -12.34 -3.80
N GLU A 242 4.28 -13.13 -2.96
CA GLU A 242 4.16 -14.59 -2.97
C GLU A 242 2.73 -15.06 -2.74
N ASN A 243 2.02 -14.47 -1.77
CA ASN A 243 0.65 -14.91 -1.48
C ASN A 243 -0.35 -14.41 -2.53
N ILE A 244 -0.14 -13.23 -3.13
CA ILE A 244 -0.92 -12.82 -4.31
C ILE A 244 -0.74 -13.85 -5.44
N VAL A 245 0.50 -14.21 -5.77
CA VAL A 245 0.80 -15.13 -6.86
C VAL A 245 0.23 -16.53 -6.60
N LYS A 246 0.20 -17.01 -5.35
CA LYS A 246 -0.46 -18.28 -4.99
C LYS A 246 -1.97 -18.30 -5.27
N ASN A 247 -2.60 -17.14 -5.30
CA ASN A 247 -4.03 -16.98 -5.53
C ASN A 247 -4.38 -16.69 -7.00
N LEU A 248 -3.36 -16.54 -7.85
CA LEU A 248 -3.48 -15.98 -9.18
C LEU A 248 -3.10 -17.04 -10.22
N ASP A 249 -4.01 -17.34 -11.15
CA ASP A 249 -3.66 -18.01 -12.38
C ASP A 249 -2.81 -17.05 -13.23
N MET A 250 -1.51 -17.30 -13.20
CA MET A 250 -0.51 -16.53 -13.92
C MET A 250 -0.68 -16.61 -15.44
N VAL A 251 -1.19 -17.73 -15.98
CA VAL A 251 -1.45 -17.85 -17.42
C VAL A 251 -2.57 -16.92 -17.82
N GLN A 252 -3.70 -16.95 -17.10
CA GLN A 252 -4.83 -16.05 -17.33
C GLN A 252 -4.43 -14.59 -17.13
N PHE A 253 -3.66 -14.28 -16.07
CA PHE A 253 -3.16 -12.92 -15.80
C PHE A 253 -2.31 -12.37 -16.97
N MET A 254 -1.41 -13.19 -17.51
CA MET A 254 -0.58 -12.81 -18.66
C MET A 254 -1.42 -12.63 -19.93
N GLN A 255 -2.47 -13.43 -20.12
CA GLN A 255 -3.43 -13.24 -21.23
C GLN A 255 -4.19 -11.92 -21.10
N ASP A 256 -4.62 -11.55 -19.89
CA ASP A 256 -5.31 -10.28 -19.65
C ASP A 256 -4.38 -9.07 -19.82
N LEU A 257 -3.09 -9.17 -19.47
CA LEU A 257 -2.10 -8.14 -19.78
C LEU A 257 -1.91 -7.94 -21.29
N ASN A 258 -1.83 -9.04 -22.05
CA ASN A 258 -1.71 -8.98 -23.50
C ASN A 258 -2.96 -8.41 -24.17
N THR A 259 -4.14 -8.78 -23.65
CA THR A 259 -5.42 -8.25 -24.12
C THR A 259 -5.55 -6.77 -23.84
N GLU A 260 -5.22 -6.31 -22.62
CA GLU A 260 -5.21 -4.88 -22.27
C GLU A 260 -4.33 -4.08 -23.21
N LYS A 261 -3.13 -4.58 -23.55
CA LYS A 261 -2.24 -3.90 -24.48
C LYS A 261 -2.89 -3.70 -25.86
N ARG A 262 -3.58 -4.72 -26.39
CA ARG A 262 -4.31 -4.62 -27.66
C ARG A 262 -5.47 -3.64 -27.57
N GLU A 263 -6.25 -3.69 -26.50
CA GLU A 263 -7.37 -2.78 -26.24
C GLU A 263 -6.88 -1.32 -26.14
N ILE A 264 -5.73 -1.06 -25.52
CA ILE A 264 -5.10 0.27 -25.49
C ILE A 264 -4.67 0.72 -26.90
N GLU A 265 -4.07 -0.17 -27.70
CA GLU A 265 -3.71 0.13 -29.09
C GLU A 265 -4.94 0.46 -29.96
N GLU A 266 -6.05 -0.25 -29.74
CA GLU A 266 -7.35 0.01 -30.39
C GLU A 266 -7.94 1.34 -29.93
N LEU A 267 -7.97 1.61 -28.63
CA LEU A 267 -8.41 2.89 -28.05
C LEU A 267 -7.62 4.05 -28.67
N ASN A 268 -6.30 3.91 -28.84
CA ASN A 268 -5.47 4.94 -29.46
C ASN A 268 -5.81 5.20 -30.93
N LYS A 269 -6.28 4.18 -31.67
CA LYS A 269 -6.74 4.30 -33.06
C LYS A 269 -8.14 4.92 -33.18
N LEU A 270 -8.97 4.87 -32.13
CA LEU A 270 -10.26 5.54 -32.12
C LEU A 270 -10.04 7.06 -32.27
N GLN A 271 -10.24 7.55 -33.49
CA GLN A 271 -10.35 8.97 -33.77
C GLN A 271 -11.71 9.44 -33.27
N PHE A 272 -11.68 10.47 -32.44
CA PHE A 272 -12.88 11.17 -32.02
C PHE A 272 -13.42 11.92 -33.26
N LYS A 273 -14.37 11.31 -33.98
CA LYS A 273 -15.15 12.02 -35.00
C LYS A 273 -16.22 12.80 -34.26
N LEU A 274 -15.97 14.10 -34.09
CA LEU A 274 -16.98 15.10 -33.76
C LEU A 274 -17.59 15.62 -35.05
#